data_AF-R9UE85-F1
#
_entry.id   AF-R9UE85-F1
#
_cell.length_a   1.000
_cell.length_b   1.000
_cell.length_c   1.000
_cell.angle_alpha   90.00
_cell.angle_beta   90.00
_cell.angle_gamma   90.00
#
_symmetry.space_group_name_H-M   'P 1'
#
loop_
_entity.id
_entity.type
_entity.pdbx_description
1 polymer ?
#
loop_
_entity_poly.entity_id
_entity_poly.type
_entity_poly.pdbx_seq_one_letter_code
_entity_poly.pdbx_strand_id
1 'polypeptide(L)'
;CVEPYIIATNRQLSRMHPVHRLLHPHFRYTMEINALAREALINADGIIEEAFWPGRYSIELSSVAYGAAWQFNTEALPEDLVSRGLA
;
A
#
# COMPACT_ATOMS: atom_id res chain seq x y z
N CYS A 1 -1.01 -0.15 0.65
CA CYS A 1 -2.46 -0.35 0.43
C CYS A 1 -2.92 -0.40 -1.04
N VAL A 2 -2.09 -0.05 -2.05
CA VAL A 2 -2.57 0.12 -3.44
C VAL A 2 -2.72 -1.19 -4.24
N GLU A 3 -1.85 -2.17 -4.03
CA GLU A 3 -1.79 -3.42 -4.81
C GLU A 3 -3.14 -4.17 -4.92
N PRO A 4 -3.98 -4.27 -3.87
CA PRO A 4 -5.32 -4.87 -3.98
C PRO A 4 -6.23 -4.18 -5.02
N TYR A 5 -6.15 -2.86 -5.17
CA TYR A 5 -6.95 -2.11 -6.15
C TYR A 5 -6.53 -2.47 -7.59
N ILE A 6 -5.23 -2.70 -7.81
CA ILE A 6 -4.67 -3.10 -9.10
C ILE A 6 -5.18 -4.48 -9.48
N ILE A 7 -5.10 -5.42 -8.54
CA ILE A 7 -5.56 -6.80 -8.74
C ILE A 7 -7.07 -6.81 -9.03
N ALA A 8 -7.87 -6.10 -8.21
CA ALA A 8 -9.32 -6.02 -8.40
C ALA A 8 -9.68 -5.38 -9.76
N THR A 9 -9.03 -4.27 -10.12
CA THR A 9 -9.28 -3.57 -11.39
C THR A 9 -9.01 -4.47 -12.59
N ASN A 10 -7.90 -5.20 -12.60
CA ASN A 10 -7.56 -6.11 -13.70
C ASN A 10 -8.46 -7.36 -13.75
N ARG A 11 -8.91 -7.86 -12.59
CA ARG A 11 -9.75 -9.07 -12.52
C ARG A 11 -11.23 -8.80 -12.80
N GLN A 12 -11.73 -7.60 -12.49
CA GLN A 12 -13.16 -7.30 -12.47
C GLN A 12 -13.58 -6.27 -13.52
N LEU A 13 -12.66 -5.48 -14.08
CA LEU A 13 -12.97 -4.46 -15.08
C LEU A 13 -12.23 -4.74 -16.40
N SER A 14 -12.99 -4.84 -17.49
CA SER A 14 -12.45 -4.91 -18.85
C SER A 14 -11.55 -3.72 -19.15
N ARG A 15 -10.52 -3.89 -19.99
CA ARG A 15 -9.63 -2.80 -20.44
C ARG A 15 -10.39 -1.67 -21.13
N MET A 16 -11.57 -1.94 -21.70
CA MET A 16 -12.44 -0.94 -22.33
C MET A 16 -13.26 -0.13 -21.32
N HIS A 17 -13.44 -0.66 -20.10
CA HIS A 17 -14.24 -0.04 -19.05
C HIS A 17 -13.67 1.35 -18.70
N PRO A 18 -14.51 2.41 -18.62
CA PRO A 18 -14.02 3.77 -18.41
C PRO A 18 -13.23 3.91 -17.09
N VAL A 19 -13.67 3.25 -16.01
CA VAL A 19 -12.95 3.26 -14.73
C VAL A 19 -11.60 2.53 -14.83
N HIS A 20 -11.49 1.44 -15.61
CA HIS A 20 -10.21 0.78 -15.84
C HIS A 20 -9.24 1.75 -16.53
N ARG A 21 -9.69 2.44 -17.59
CA ARG A 21 -8.87 3.42 -18.32
C ARG A 21 -8.45 4.60 -17.45
N LEU A 22 -9.33 5.06 -16.57
CA LEU A 22 -9.02 6.13 -15.61
C LEU A 22 -7.94 5.70 -14.61
N LEU A 23 -8.06 4.50 -14.02
CA LEU A 23 -7.18 4.06 -12.94
C LEU A 23 -5.84 3.50 -13.44
N HIS A 24 -5.81 2.86 -14.61
CA HIS A 24 -4.64 2.12 -15.11
C HIS A 24 -3.33 2.93 -15.12
N PRO A 25 -3.29 4.21 -15.56
CA PRO A 25 -2.05 5.00 -15.52
C PRO A 25 -1.47 5.17 -14.11
N HIS A 26 -2.32 5.17 -13.07
CA HIS A 26 -1.91 5.34 -11.66
C HIS A 26 -1.34 4.08 -11.03
N PHE A 27 -1.38 2.93 -11.73
CA PHE A 27 -0.92 1.63 -11.23
C PHE A 27 0.44 1.21 -11.79
N ARG A 28 1.06 2.07 -12.62
CA ARG A 28 2.28 1.76 -13.35
C ARG A 28 3.40 1.36 -12.38
N TYR A 29 4.00 0.20 -12.63
CA TYR A 29 5.12 -0.40 -11.87
C TYR A 29 4.86 -0.75 -10.40
N THR A 30 3.67 -0.48 -9.84
CA THR A 30 3.41 -0.76 -8.42
C THR A 30 3.52 -2.24 -8.06
N MET A 31 3.01 -3.14 -8.90
CA MET A 31 3.13 -4.59 -8.65
C MET A 31 4.58 -5.08 -8.74
N GLU A 32 5.36 -4.53 -9.67
CA GLU A 32 6.76 -4.91 -9.89
C GLU A 32 7.63 -4.48 -8.70
N ILE A 33 7.52 -3.22 -8.28
CA ILE A 33 8.29 -2.73 -7.14
C ILE A 33 7.88 -3.41 -5.83
N ASN A 34 6.60 -3.74 -5.65
CA ASN A 34 6.15 -4.48 -4.47
C ASN A 34 6.65 -5.93 -4.47
N ALA A 35 6.76 -6.58 -5.63
CA ALA A 35 7.36 -7.91 -5.74
C ALA A 35 8.84 -7.87 -5.37
N LEU A 36 9.59 -6.91 -5.91
CA LEU A 36 11.01 -6.69 -5.56
C LEU A 36 11.18 -6.35 -4.07
N ALA A 37 10.26 -5.57 -3.49
CA ALA A 37 10.29 -5.27 -2.08
C ALA A 37 10.13 -6.54 -1.23
N ARG A 38 9.20 -7.44 -1.59
CA ARG A 38 9.03 -8.73 -0.90
C ARG A 38 10.24 -9.66 -1.04
N GLU A 39 11.02 -9.51 -2.10
CA GLU A 39 12.20 -10.35 -2.36
C GLU A 39 13.47 -9.83 -1.67
N ALA A 40 13.68 -8.51 -1.62
CA ALA A 40 14.96 -7.93 -1.22
C ALA A 40 14.89 -6.76 -0.20
N LEU A 41 13.70 -6.23 0.09
CA LEU A 41 13.55 -5.07 0.99
C LEU A 41 12.97 -5.47 2.36
N ILE A 42 11.84 -6.17 2.35
CA ILE A 42 11.02 -6.50 3.54
C ILE A 42 10.98 -8.00 3.86
N ASN A 43 11.82 -8.80 3.20
CA ASN A 43 12.05 -10.20 3.55
C ASN A 43 12.82 -10.32 4.87
N ALA A 44 12.80 -11.53 5.44
CA ALA A 44 13.66 -11.88 6.57
C ALA A 44 15.13 -11.65 6.19
N ASP A 45 15.90 -11.04 7.10
CA ASP A 45 17.28 -10.61 6.87
C ASP A 45 17.42 -9.65 5.67
N GLY A 46 16.33 -8.98 5.28
CA GLY A 46 16.32 -7.97 4.23
C GLY A 46 16.72 -6.58 4.74
N ILE A 47 16.83 -5.62 3.82
CA ILE A 47 17.32 -4.27 4.10
C ILE A 47 16.58 -3.61 5.27
N ILE A 48 15.24 -3.74 5.35
CA ILE A 48 14.46 -3.10 6.42
C ILE A 48 14.74 -3.73 7.78
N GLU A 49 14.86 -5.06 7.86
CA GLU A 49 15.18 -5.73 9.14
C GLU A 49 16.60 -5.41 9.61
N GLU A 50 17.56 -5.29 8.69
CA GLU A 50 18.95 -4.98 9.05
C GLU A 50 19.16 -3.50 9.42
N ALA A 51 18.44 -2.59 8.77
CA ALA A 51 18.68 -1.14 8.90
C ALA A 51 17.80 -0.45 9.96
N PHE A 52 16.69 -1.06 10.39
CA PHE A 52 15.74 -0.45 11.32
C PHE A 52 15.69 -1.19 12.66
N TRP A 53 15.55 -0.43 13.75
CA TRP A 53 15.55 -0.94 15.13
C TRP A 53 14.63 -2.15 15.41
N PRO A 54 13.39 -2.23 14.87
CA PRO A 54 12.52 -3.36 15.17
C PRO A 54 13.03 -4.72 14.65
N GLY A 55 14.01 -4.73 13.73
CA GLY A 55 14.57 -5.96 13.17
C GLY A 55 13.49 -6.82 12.54
N ARG A 56 13.48 -8.11 12.91
CA ARG A 56 12.45 -9.10 12.48
C ARG A 56 11.00 -8.72 12.79
N TYR A 57 10.76 -7.76 13.68
CA TYR A 57 9.42 -7.28 14.03
C TYR A 57 8.95 -6.10 13.15
N SER A 58 9.76 -5.64 12.20
CA SER A 58 9.47 -4.45 11.39
C SER A 58 8.17 -4.56 10.60
N ILE A 59 7.95 -5.71 9.96
CA ILE A 59 6.72 -5.93 9.15
C ILE A 59 5.52 -6.23 10.04
N GLU A 60 5.70 -6.94 11.15
CA GLU A 60 4.63 -7.15 12.13
C GLU A 60 4.07 -5.83 12.67
N LEU A 61 4.94 -4.86 12.98
CA LEU A 61 4.52 -3.54 13.45
C LEU A 61 3.55 -2.85 12.47
N SER A 62 3.81 -2.97 11.16
CA SER A 62 2.92 -2.42 10.14
C SER A 62 1.56 -3.15 10.08
N SER A 63 1.52 -4.45 10.37
CA SER A 63 0.28 -5.23 10.46
C SER A 63 -0.56 -4.80 11.65
N VAL A 64 0.06 -4.58 12.81
CA VAL A 64 -0.60 -4.05 14.01
C VAL A 64 -1.17 -2.66 13.74
N ALA A 65 -0.38 -1.77 13.14
CA ALA A 65 -0.84 -0.42 12.79
C ALA A 65 -2.00 -0.45 11.78
N TYR A 66 -1.94 -1.34 10.78
CA TYR A 66 -3.02 -1.53 9.81
C TYR A 66 -4.33 -1.95 10.50
N GLY A 67 -4.28 -2.94 11.38
CA GLY A 67 -5.47 -3.41 12.10
C GLY A 67 -6.03 -2.40 13.11
N ALA A 68 -5.16 -1.60 13.73
CA ALA A 68 -5.56 -0.67 14.78
C ALA A 68 -6.12 0.66 14.26
N ALA A 69 -5.57 1.19 13.16
CA ALA A 69 -5.80 2.58 12.78
C ALA A 69 -6.17 2.80 11.31
N TRP A 70 -5.91 1.86 10.40
CA TRP A 70 -6.11 2.10 8.97
C TRP A 70 -7.60 2.08 8.60
N GLN A 71 -8.08 3.15 7.98
CA GLN A 71 -9.43 3.24 7.44
C GLN A 71 -9.41 3.96 6.08
N PHE A 72 -10.03 3.36 5.05
CA PHE A 72 -9.97 3.93 3.70
C PHE A 72 -10.60 5.34 3.60
N ASN A 73 -11.66 5.59 4.36
CA ASN A 73 -12.35 6.88 4.37
C ASN A 73 -11.54 8.01 5.03
N THR A 74 -10.46 7.71 5.74
CA THR A 74 -9.57 8.72 6.33
C THR A 74 -8.32 9.01 5.49
N GLU A 75 -8.13 8.30 4.37
CA GLU A 75 -6.96 8.50 3.48
C GLU A 75 -7.10 9.72 2.55
N ALA A 76 -8.30 10.29 2.45
CA ALA A 76 -8.51 11.51 1.69
C ALA A 76 -7.89 12.71 2.44
N LEU A 77 -7.16 13.56 1.71
CA LEU A 77 -6.36 14.64 2.32
C LEU A 77 -7.16 15.57 3.24
N PRO A 78 -8.37 16.04 2.88
CA PRO A 78 -9.16 16.86 3.79
C PRO A 78 -9.53 16.12 5.08
N GLU A 79 -9.98 14.88 4.97
CA GLU A 79 -10.38 14.03 6.09
C GLU A 79 -9.20 13.70 7.01
N ASP A 80 -8.04 13.38 6.45
CA ASP A 80 -6.80 13.17 7.21
C ASP A 80 -6.43 14.43 8.03
N LEU A 81 -6.42 15.61 7.39
CA LEU A 81 -6.05 16.87 8.06
C LEU A 81 -7.01 17.22 9.20
N VAL A 82 -8.32 17.07 8.99
CA VAL A 82 -9.35 17.31 10.02
C VAL A 82 -9.21 16.30 11.16
N SER A 83 -9.00 15.02 10.86
CA SER A 83 -8.87 13.97 11.88
C SER A 83 -7.68 14.19 12.82
N ARG A 84 -6.63 14.85 12.32
CA ARG A 84 -5.42 15.20 13.09
C ARG A 84 -5.47 16.58 13.73
N GLY A 85 -6.57 17.33 13.55
CA GLY A 85 -6.74 18.68 14.08
C GLY A 85 -5.81 19.71 13.45
N LEU A 86 -5.44 19.53 12.18
CA LEU A 86 -4.55 20.43 11.43
C LEU A 86 -5.29 21.34 10.44
N ALA A 87 -6.60 21.16 10.28
CA ALA A 87 -7.49 21.96 9.44
C ALA A 87 -8.87 22.10 10.09
#